data_AF-A0A2E8D4W1-F1
#
_entry.id   AF-A0A2E8D4W1-F1
#
_cell.length_a   1.000
_cell.length_b   1.000
_cell.length_c   1.000
_cell.angle_alpha   90.00
_cell.angle_beta   90.00
_cell.angle_gamma   90.00
#
_symmetry.space_group_name_H-M   'P 1'
#
loop_
_entity.id
_entity.type
_entity.pdbx_description
1 polymer ?
#
loop_
_entity_poly.entity_id
_entity_poly.type
_entity_poly.pdbx_seq_one_letter_code
_entity_poly.pdbx_strand_id
1 'polypeptide(L)'
;MGPPNNTPGGGNLPVINGRVFGAGWADTSNGIPLHSFTRNGLSAPGPCGINCTNNNEAFSFHPGGINVLFVDGGVRHLAETIELATCAALITRAGGEVVQYEF
;
A
#
# COMPACT_ATOMS: atom_id res chain seq x y z
N MET A 1 -10.26 6.05 -12.48
CA MET A 1 -9.73 7.43 -12.64
C MET A 1 -8.45 7.50 -11.82
N GLY A 2 -7.32 7.26 -12.46
CA GLY A 2 -5.98 7.38 -11.90
C GLY A 2 -5.07 7.93 -13.02
N PRO A 3 -3.93 8.54 -12.69
CA PRO A 3 -3.01 9.07 -13.69
C PRO A 3 -2.58 7.96 -14.69
N PRO A 4 -2.31 8.30 -15.96
CA PRO A 4 -1.80 7.34 -16.92
C PRO A 4 -0.51 6.70 -16.39
N ASN A 5 -0.54 5.37 -16.28
CA ASN A 5 0.57 4.45 -16.06
C ASN A 5 1.99 5.05 -16.23
N ASN A 6 2.61 5.46 -15.13
CA ASN A 6 4.03 5.75 -15.08
C ASN A 6 4.79 4.46 -14.73
N THR A 7 5.19 3.67 -15.72
CA THR A 7 6.24 2.66 -15.50
C THR A 7 7.60 3.34 -15.36
N PRO A 8 8.52 2.89 -14.47
CA PRO A 8 8.55 1.58 -13.81
C PRO A 8 8.59 1.66 -12.27
N GLY A 9 7.59 1.05 -11.59
CA GLY A 9 7.77 0.61 -10.21
C GLY A 9 6.58 0.79 -9.25
N GLY A 10 5.52 1.49 -9.63
CA GLY A 10 4.32 1.63 -8.79
C GLY A 10 3.09 2.07 -9.56
N GLY A 11 1.90 1.87 -8.98
CA GLY A 11 0.64 2.32 -9.56
C GLY A 11 -0.37 1.24 -10.00
N ASN A 12 -1.54 1.69 -10.42
CA ASN A 12 -2.61 0.87 -10.98
C ASN A 12 -2.20 0.18 -12.29
N LEU A 13 -2.74 -1.02 -12.51
CA LEU A 13 -2.62 -1.73 -13.78
C LEU A 13 -3.32 -0.97 -14.94
N PRO A 14 -2.93 -1.20 -16.20
CA PRO A 14 -3.56 -0.58 -17.36
C PRO A 14 -5.08 -0.79 -17.41
N VAL A 15 -5.81 0.24 -17.85
CA VAL A 15 -7.23 0.12 -18.17
C VAL A 15 -7.37 -0.48 -19.57
N ILE A 16 -7.99 -1.66 -19.67
CA ILE A 16 -8.26 -2.34 -20.95
C ILE A 16 -9.77 -2.50 -21.09
N ASN A 17 -10.35 -1.98 -22.18
CA ASN A 17 -11.80 -2.00 -22.44
C ASN A 17 -12.66 -1.46 -21.27
N GLY A 18 -12.17 -0.41 -20.59
CA GLY A 18 -12.87 0.21 -19.46
C GLY A 18 -12.75 -0.54 -18.12
N ARG A 19 -11.93 -1.60 -18.04
CA ARG A 19 -11.71 -2.37 -16.80
C ARG A 19 -10.24 -2.32 -16.38
N VAL A 20 -10.01 -2.27 -15.07
CA VAL A 20 -8.71 -2.54 -14.43
C VAL A 20 -8.75 -3.95 -13.85
N PHE A 21 -7.74 -4.76 -14.15
CA PHE A 21 -7.58 -6.10 -13.58
C PHE A 21 -7.25 -6.01 -12.08
N GLY A 22 -7.77 -6.93 -11.26
CA GLY A 22 -7.50 -6.92 -9.82
C GLY A 22 -8.09 -5.75 -9.03
N ALA A 23 -8.95 -4.90 -9.60
CA ALA A 23 -9.52 -3.76 -8.89
C ALA A 23 -10.78 -4.10 -8.07
N GLY A 24 -11.35 -5.30 -8.25
CA GLY A 24 -12.54 -5.74 -7.54
C GLY A 24 -12.25 -6.10 -6.08
N TRP A 25 -13.17 -5.78 -5.17
CA TRP A 25 -13.10 -6.29 -3.81
C TRP A 25 -13.20 -7.82 -3.80
N ALA A 26 -12.33 -8.48 -3.04
CA ALA A 26 -12.19 -9.93 -2.98
C ALA A 26 -11.90 -10.61 -4.34
N ASP A 27 -11.42 -9.87 -5.34
CA ASP A 27 -10.88 -10.46 -6.57
C ASP A 27 -9.59 -11.21 -6.23
N THR A 28 -9.45 -12.44 -6.73
CA THR A 28 -8.24 -13.26 -6.50
C THR A 28 -7.00 -12.65 -7.13
N SER A 29 -7.18 -11.73 -8.06
CA SER A 29 -6.13 -10.92 -8.67
C SER A 29 -5.92 -9.56 -8.01
N ASN A 30 -6.68 -9.21 -6.96
CA ASN A 30 -6.46 -7.99 -6.20
C ASN A 30 -5.15 -8.06 -5.42
N GLY A 31 -4.39 -6.98 -5.47
CA GLY A 31 -3.16 -6.84 -4.70
C GLY A 31 -3.00 -5.40 -4.22
N ILE A 32 -2.56 -5.24 -2.98
CA ILE A 32 -2.17 -3.95 -2.40
C ILE A 32 -0.66 -4.00 -2.15
N PRO A 33 0.17 -3.75 -3.17
CA PRO A 33 1.62 -3.73 -3.02
C PRO A 33 2.10 -2.56 -2.16
N LEU A 34 3.27 -2.73 -1.56
CA LEU A 34 4.01 -1.64 -0.93
C LEU A 34 4.89 -0.95 -1.99
N HIS A 35 4.26 -0.20 -2.88
CA HIS A 35 4.99 0.76 -3.71
C HIS A 35 5.22 2.02 -2.89
N SER A 36 6.45 2.53 -2.91
CA SER A 36 6.75 3.77 -2.22
C SER A 36 6.64 4.96 -3.16
N PHE A 37 6.06 6.06 -2.68
CA PHE A 37 5.82 7.27 -3.46
C PHE A 37 6.42 8.50 -2.80
N THR A 38 6.62 9.55 -3.58
CA THR A 38 6.84 10.91 -3.06
C THR A 38 5.64 11.32 -2.20
N ARG A 39 5.85 12.20 -1.20
CA ARG A 39 4.77 12.61 -0.28
C ARG A 39 3.59 13.31 -0.96
N ASN A 40 3.78 13.83 -2.17
CA ASN A 40 2.71 14.39 -2.98
C ASN A 40 1.95 13.32 -3.81
N GLY A 41 2.34 12.05 -3.72
CA GLY A 41 1.68 10.92 -4.39
C GLY A 41 1.94 10.81 -5.89
N LEU A 42 2.81 11.66 -6.48
CA LEU A 42 2.92 11.78 -7.94
C LEU A 42 3.97 10.87 -8.58
N SER A 43 5.02 10.49 -7.84
CA SER A 43 6.16 9.77 -8.40
C SER A 43 6.61 8.62 -7.50
N ALA A 44 7.08 7.53 -8.11
CA ALA A 44 7.71 6.40 -7.45
C ALA A 44 9.12 6.16 -8.02
N PRO A 45 10.08 5.62 -7.24
CA PRO A 45 9.97 5.36 -5.80
C PRO A 45 10.05 6.65 -4.97
N GLY A 46 9.55 6.61 -3.74
CA GLY A 46 9.74 7.69 -2.76
C GLY A 46 9.76 7.19 -1.32
N PRO A 47 9.74 8.07 -0.31
CA PRO A 47 9.89 7.67 1.09
C PRO A 47 8.59 7.18 1.73
N CYS A 48 7.45 7.27 1.05
CA CYS A 48 6.14 7.07 1.67
C CYS A 48 5.45 5.81 1.16
N GLY A 49 5.12 4.88 2.06
CA GLY A 49 4.45 3.62 1.72
C GLY A 49 2.98 3.55 2.13
N ILE A 50 2.52 4.48 2.96
CA ILE A 50 1.15 4.51 3.49
C ILE A 50 0.57 5.91 3.26
N ASN A 51 -0.67 5.97 2.78
CA ASN A 51 -1.47 7.20 2.67
C ASN A 51 -0.98 8.28 1.71
N CYS A 52 0.05 8.01 0.88
CA CYS A 52 0.55 9.00 -0.09
C CYS A 52 -0.18 8.99 -1.43
N THR A 53 -0.77 7.87 -1.82
CA THR A 53 -1.55 7.74 -3.04
C THR A 53 -2.53 6.57 -2.92
N ASN A 54 -3.67 6.65 -3.58
CA ASN A 54 -4.65 5.57 -3.68
C ASN A 54 -4.52 4.79 -4.99
N ASN A 55 -3.35 4.87 -5.65
CA ASN A 55 -3.10 4.34 -6.97
C ASN A 55 -2.66 2.87 -6.94
N ASN A 56 -3.41 1.98 -6.26
CA ASN A 56 -3.00 0.59 -5.97
C ASN A 56 -2.06 0.45 -4.75
N GLU A 57 -2.14 1.38 -3.79
CA GLU A 57 -1.35 1.37 -2.55
C GLU A 57 -2.24 1.44 -1.31
N ALA A 58 -1.66 1.17 -0.14
CA ALA A 58 -2.34 1.24 1.15
C ALA A 58 -2.72 2.70 1.48
N PHE A 59 -4.01 2.99 1.47
CA PHE A 59 -4.55 4.35 1.61
C PHE A 59 -5.85 4.34 2.43
N SER A 60 -6.09 5.41 3.20
CA SER A 60 -7.39 5.65 3.83
C SER A 60 -7.71 7.15 3.90
N PHE A 61 -8.95 7.49 4.22
CA PHE A 61 -9.32 8.88 4.48
C PHE A 61 -9.10 9.29 5.95
N HIS A 62 -8.55 8.39 6.77
CA HIS A 62 -8.22 8.72 8.15
C HIS A 62 -6.95 9.58 8.19
N PRO A 63 -6.94 10.70 8.93
CA PRO A 63 -5.74 11.49 9.12
C PRO A 63 -4.63 10.66 9.78
N GLY A 64 -3.40 10.78 9.25
CA GLY A 64 -2.20 10.25 9.88
C GLY A 64 -1.92 8.77 9.68
N GLY A 65 -2.78 8.01 8.99
CA GLY A 65 -2.50 6.58 8.77
C GLY A 65 -3.69 5.74 8.30
N ILE A 66 -3.59 4.43 8.53
CA ILE A 66 -4.57 3.42 8.14
C ILE A 66 -4.84 2.44 9.29
N ASN A 67 -6.02 1.83 9.33
CA ASN A 67 -6.31 0.71 10.23
C ASN A 67 -6.07 -0.60 9.48
N VAL A 68 -5.21 -1.46 10.02
CA VAL A 68 -4.83 -2.74 9.41
C VAL A 68 -5.28 -3.89 10.30
N LEU A 69 -5.90 -4.89 9.68
CA LEU A 69 -6.26 -6.16 10.30
C LEU A 69 -5.07 -7.13 10.21
N PHE A 70 -4.68 -7.69 11.34
CA PHE A 70 -3.66 -8.73 11.45
C PHE A 70 -4.30 -10.12 11.43
N VAL A 71 -3.48 -11.15 11.12
CA VAL A 71 -3.95 -12.55 10.99
C VAL A 71 -4.49 -13.13 12.31
N ASP A 72 -4.15 -12.52 13.44
CA ASP A 72 -4.65 -12.86 14.77
C ASP A 72 -6.03 -12.24 15.08
N GLY A 73 -6.61 -11.48 14.13
CA GLY A 73 -7.89 -10.80 14.28
C GLY A 73 -7.80 -9.42 14.94
N GLY A 74 -6.60 -8.98 15.36
CA GLY A 74 -6.39 -7.65 15.91
C GLY A 74 -6.39 -6.57 14.84
N VAL A 75 -6.99 -5.41 15.14
CA VAL A 75 -6.87 -4.21 14.31
C VAL A 75 -5.90 -3.25 14.98
N ARG A 76 -4.92 -2.75 14.22
CA ARG A 76 -3.95 -1.76 14.68
C ARG A 76 -3.92 -0.58 13.73
N HIS A 77 -3.65 0.61 14.29
CA HIS A 77 -3.40 1.79 13.47
C HIS A 77 -1.94 1.81 13.04
N LEU A 78 -1.68 1.91 11.73
CA LEU A 78 -0.33 2.13 11.20
C LEU A 78 -0.22 3.58 10.73
N ALA A 79 0.73 4.30 11.32
CA ALA A 79 0.99 5.69 10.95
C ALA A 79 1.56 5.79 9.53
N GLU A 80 1.20 6.86 8.81
CA GLU A 80 1.79 7.17 7.49
C GLU A 80 3.29 7.48 7.55
N THR A 81 3.81 7.75 8.75
CA THR A 81 5.23 7.98 9.04
C THR A 81 5.99 6.70 9.41
N ILE A 82 5.37 5.51 9.30
CA ILE A 82 6.06 4.25 9.56
C ILE A 82 7.29 4.09 8.65
N GLU A 83 8.37 3.56 9.20
CA GLU A 83 9.56 3.22 8.41
C GLU A 83 9.21 2.17 7.35
N LEU A 84 9.62 2.39 6.10
CA LEU A 84 9.31 1.49 4.97
C LEU A 84 9.77 0.05 5.25
N ALA A 85 10.94 -0.12 5.88
CA ALA A 85 11.45 -1.44 6.25
C ALA A 85 10.57 -2.15 7.29
N THR A 86 10.01 -1.39 8.25
CA THR A 86 9.07 -1.94 9.24
C THR A 86 7.77 -2.34 8.56
N CYS A 87 7.23 -1.51 7.67
CA CYS A 87 6.05 -1.84 6.89
C CYS A 87 6.26 -3.10 6.04
N ALA A 88 7.40 -3.21 5.34
CA ALA A 88 7.77 -4.38 4.56
C ALA A 88 7.85 -5.65 5.42
N ALA A 89 8.46 -5.57 6.61
CA ALA A 89 8.55 -6.69 7.54
C ALA A 89 7.16 -7.13 8.05
N LEU A 90 6.24 -6.19 8.32
CA LEU A 90 4.87 -6.52 8.75
C LEU A 90 4.05 -7.25 7.68
N ILE A 91 4.25 -6.97 6.39
CA ILE A 91 3.50 -7.60 5.28
C ILE A 91 4.17 -8.87 4.73
N THR A 92 5.45 -9.08 5.05
CA THR A 92 6.22 -10.23 4.53
C THR A 92 6.03 -11.45 5.43
N ARG A 93 5.11 -12.34 5.04
CA ARG A 93 4.77 -13.57 5.80
C ARG A 93 5.97 -14.43 6.21
N ALA A 94 7.02 -14.49 5.39
CA ALA A 94 8.14 -15.42 5.57
C ALA A 94 9.52 -14.73 5.55
N GLY A 95 9.60 -13.45 5.94
CA GLY A 95 10.87 -12.72 5.97
C GLY A 95 11.74 -13.06 7.19
N GLY A 96 11.13 -13.56 8.27
CA GLY A 96 11.85 -14.00 9.48
C GLY A 96 12.27 -12.86 10.41
N GLU A 97 11.81 -11.63 10.14
CA GLU A 97 12.10 -10.46 10.97
C GLU A 97 11.32 -10.50 12.29
N VAL A 98 12.01 -10.15 13.39
CA VAL A 98 11.33 -9.86 14.66
C VAL A 98 11.02 -8.38 14.68
N VAL A 99 9.76 -8.03 14.37
CA VAL A 99 9.32 -6.64 14.31
C VAL A 99 8.88 -6.18 15.70
N GLN A 100 9.64 -5.25 16.28
CA GLN A 100 9.22 -4.51 17.47
C GLN A 100 8.60 -3.18 17.00
N TYR A 101 7.27 -3.18 16.84
CA TYR A 101 6.50 -1.98 16.55
C TYR A 101 5.46 -1.83 17.66
N GLU A 102 5.51 -0.70 18.37
CA GLU A 102 4.51 -0.37 19.38
C GLU A 102 3.25 0.17 18.69
N PHE A 103 2.11 -0.37 19.05
CA PHE A 103 0.81 -0.03 18.49
C PHE A 103 0.00 0.89 19.40
#